data_AF-A0A4R7NR86-F1
#
_entry.id   AF-A0A4R7NR86-F1
#
_cell.length_a   1.000
_cell.length_b   1.000
_cell.length_c   1.000
_cell.angle_alpha   90.00
_cell.angle_beta   90.00
_cell.angle_gamma   90.00
#
_symmetry.space_group_name_H-M   'P 1'
#
loop_
_entity.id
_entity.type
_entity.pdbx_description
1 polymer ?
#
loop_
_entity_poly.entity_id
_entity_poly.type
_entity_poly.pdbx_seq_one_letter_code
_entity_poly.pdbx_strand_id
1 'polypeptide(L)'
;MREVLLLACACLLAHEAGASSYRVHQAAMDVQAFGQATRSLRSDIGRCPTLAEWPSILWTAPAGEVRWRGPYMRDNALPIDPWGQQYVFVPDGQSASHCGIYSRGVNGVDEHGANDDVSSWSGFANDAYFPNATRDRILGIAMMGGLLVAVLSAVYLVGS
;
A
#
# COMPACT_ATOMS: atom_id res chain seq x y z
N MET A 1 -30.96 8.98 -23.39
CA MET A 1 -30.19 9.94 -22.55
C MET A 1 -29.93 9.42 -21.14
N ARG A 2 -30.94 8.91 -20.42
CA ARG A 2 -30.79 8.39 -19.05
C ARG A 2 -29.82 7.21 -18.92
N GLU A 3 -29.81 6.29 -19.90
CA GLU A 3 -28.94 5.10 -19.89
C GLU A 3 -27.45 5.41 -20.13
N VAL A 4 -27.17 6.39 -21.00
CA VAL A 4 -25.80 6.84 -21.28
C VAL A 4 -25.18 7.54 -20.05
N LEU A 5 -25.99 8.29 -19.29
CA LEU A 5 -25.59 8.89 -18.03
C LEU A 5 -25.31 7.83 -16.94
N LEU A 6 -26.11 6.77 -16.87
CA LEU A 6 -25.91 5.68 -15.91
C LEU A 6 -24.62 4.90 -16.19
N LEU A 7 -24.36 4.60 -17.47
CA LEU A 7 -23.10 3.95 -17.88
C LEU A 7 -21.87 4.83 -17.61
N ALA A 8 -21.96 6.14 -17.85
CA ALA A 8 -20.88 7.07 -17.53
C ALA A 8 -20.60 7.14 -16.02
N CYS A 9 -21.64 7.22 -15.18
CA CYS A 9 -21.49 7.19 -13.72
C CYS A 9 -20.88 5.88 -13.23
N ALA A 10 -21.33 4.73 -13.74
CA ALA A 10 -20.78 3.43 -13.35
C ALA A 10 -19.29 3.29 -13.73
N CYS A 11 -18.90 3.82 -14.90
CA CYS A 11 -17.51 3.81 -15.34
C CYS A 11 -16.62 4.73 -14.50
N LEU A 12 -17.12 5.91 -14.12
CA LEU A 12 -16.44 6.84 -13.21
C LEU A 12 -16.24 6.23 -11.82
N LEU A 13 -17.26 5.58 -11.25
CA LEU A 13 -17.17 4.91 -9.95
C LEU A 13 -16.15 3.75 -9.97
N ALA A 14 -16.10 2.98 -11.06
CA ALA A 14 -15.12 1.90 -11.22
C ALA A 14 -13.67 2.43 -11.35
N HIS A 15 -13.50 3.58 -12.01
CA HIS A 15 -12.19 4.21 -12.15
C HIS A 15 -11.62 4.66 -10.79
N GLU A 16 -12.44 5.32 -9.96
CA GLU A 16 -12.01 5.80 -8.64
C GLU A 16 -11.69 4.65 -7.67
N ALA A 17 -12.49 3.57 -7.70
CA ALA A 17 -12.23 2.37 -6.90
C ALA A 17 -10.92 1.68 -7.30
N GLY A 18 -10.65 1.57 -8.61
CA GLY A 18 -9.40 1.02 -9.13
C GLY A 18 -8.17 1.86 -8.76
N ALA A 19 -8.29 3.20 -8.82
CA ALA A 19 -7.24 4.12 -8.43
C ALA A 19 -6.90 4.02 -6.94
N SER A 20 -7.90 3.78 -6.08
CA SER A 20 -7.68 3.55 -4.63
C SER A 20 -6.86 2.29 -4.38
N SER A 21 -7.20 1.17 -5.01
CA SER A 21 -6.48 -0.10 -4.84
C SER A 21 -5.02 -0.03 -5.33
N TYR A 22 -4.78 0.68 -6.44
CA TYR A 22 -3.43 0.90 -6.95
C TYR A 22 -2.55 1.69 -5.96
N ARG A 23 -3.07 2.80 -5.42
CA ARG A 23 -2.36 3.62 -4.43
C ARG A 23 -1.94 2.80 -3.22
N VAL A 24 -2.85 1.99 -2.69
CA VAL A 24 -2.56 1.13 -1.53
C VAL A 24 -1.49 0.11 -1.87
N HIS A 25 -1.57 -0.51 -3.04
CA HIS A 25 -0.58 -1.47 -3.50
C HIS A 25 0.82 -0.84 -3.62
N GLN A 26 0.90 0.38 -4.14
CA GLN A 26 2.15 1.12 -4.23
C GLN A 26 2.70 1.45 -2.83
N ALA A 27 1.87 2.01 -1.94
CA ALA A 27 2.25 2.31 -0.57
C ALA A 27 2.77 1.07 0.17
N ALA A 28 2.12 -0.06 -0.07
CA ALA A 28 2.57 -1.36 0.40
C ALA A 28 3.99 -1.67 -0.10
N MET A 29 4.19 -1.75 -1.42
CA MET A 29 5.49 -2.09 -2.00
C MET A 29 6.63 -1.24 -1.40
N ASP A 30 6.40 0.06 -1.26
CA ASP A 30 7.32 0.99 -0.64
C ASP A 30 7.60 0.61 0.83
N VAL A 31 6.56 0.47 1.66
CA VAL A 31 6.66 0.12 3.08
C VAL A 31 7.45 -1.17 3.31
N GLN A 32 7.35 -2.18 2.45
CA GLN A 32 8.18 -3.38 2.63
C GLN A 32 9.56 -3.32 2.04
N ALA A 33 9.81 -2.53 1.01
CA ALA A 33 11.18 -2.24 0.62
C ALA A 33 11.92 -1.61 1.81
N PHE A 34 11.33 -0.59 2.45
CA PHE A 34 11.86 0.04 3.66
C PHE A 34 11.91 -0.90 4.86
N GLY A 35 10.85 -1.67 5.10
CA GLY A 35 10.80 -2.64 6.19
C GLY A 35 11.83 -3.77 6.04
N GLN A 36 12.17 -4.18 4.81
CA GLN A 36 13.27 -5.12 4.56
C GLN A 36 14.64 -4.46 4.81
N ALA A 37 14.84 -3.24 4.30
CA ALA A 37 16.07 -2.49 4.51
C ALA A 37 16.38 -2.28 6.01
N THR A 38 15.39 -1.85 6.79
CA THR A 38 15.51 -1.67 8.25
C THR A 38 15.81 -2.98 8.98
N ARG A 39 15.21 -4.11 8.55
CA ARG A 39 15.51 -5.43 9.13
C ARG A 39 16.94 -5.88 8.85
N SER A 40 17.44 -5.68 7.63
CA SER A 40 18.83 -6.00 7.28
C SER A 40 19.81 -5.12 8.06
N LEU A 41 19.56 -3.81 8.11
CA LEU A 41 20.34 -2.89 8.94
C LEU A 41 20.39 -3.35 10.39
N ARG A 42 19.24 -3.67 10.99
CA ARG A 42 19.14 -4.18 12.36
C ARG A 42 19.94 -5.47 12.55
N SER A 43 19.92 -6.38 11.57
CA SER A 43 20.70 -7.62 11.62
C SER A 43 22.20 -7.36 11.67
N ASP A 44 22.67 -6.32 10.99
CA ASP A 44 24.09 -5.97 10.91
C ASP A 44 24.58 -5.23 12.15
N ILE A 45 23.91 -4.12 12.50
CA ILE A 45 24.29 -3.24 13.62
C ILE A 45 23.80 -3.75 14.98
N GLY A 46 22.80 -4.64 15.00
CA GLY A 46 22.24 -5.25 16.22
C GLY A 46 21.24 -4.38 16.98
N ARG A 47 20.86 -3.22 16.43
CA ARG A 47 19.89 -2.28 17.02
C ARG A 47 19.03 -1.66 15.92
N CYS A 48 17.90 -1.08 16.30
CA CYS A 48 17.18 -0.23 15.36
C CYS A 48 17.76 1.18 15.24
N PRO A 49 17.54 1.83 14.08
CA PRO A 49 17.84 3.25 13.91
C PRO A 49 17.15 4.10 14.96
N THR A 50 17.81 5.19 15.35
CA THR A 50 17.14 6.28 16.05
C THR A 50 16.41 7.20 15.07
N LEU A 51 15.46 7.99 15.57
CA LEU A 51 14.75 9.00 14.76
C LEU A 51 15.70 10.03 14.12
N ALA A 52 16.84 10.31 14.75
CA ALA A 52 17.83 11.26 14.24
C ALA A 52 18.70 10.69 13.10
N GLU A 53 18.94 9.38 13.11
CA GLU A 53 19.70 8.68 12.07
C GLU A 53 18.82 8.34 10.86
N TRP A 54 17.51 8.20 11.09
CA TRP A 54 16.52 7.94 10.05
C TRP A 54 16.27 9.18 9.17
N PRO A 55 16.09 9.04 7.84
CA PRO A 55 16.30 7.85 7.01
C PRO A 55 17.74 7.68 6.52
N SER A 56 18.62 8.64 6.80
CA SER A 56 19.98 8.74 6.22
C SER A 56 20.84 7.48 6.39
N ILE A 57 20.66 6.76 7.50
CA ILE A 57 21.36 5.50 7.83
C ILE A 57 21.17 4.37 6.80
N LEU A 58 20.11 4.43 6.01
CA LEU A 58 19.84 3.46 4.94
C LEU A 58 20.81 3.61 3.76
N TRP A 59 21.44 4.77 3.60
CA TRP A 59 22.36 5.06 2.48
C TRP A 59 23.79 5.32 2.93
N THR A 60 23.93 5.97 4.08
CA THR A 60 25.22 6.43 4.58
C THR A 60 25.47 5.84 5.96
N ALA A 61 26.66 5.29 6.16
CA ALA A 61 27.08 4.80 7.46
C ALA A 61 27.06 5.92 8.51
N PRO A 62 26.49 5.70 9.70
CA PRO A 62 26.57 6.65 10.79
C PRO A 62 28.00 6.65 11.37
N ALA A 63 28.42 7.79 11.92
CA ALA A 63 29.77 7.95 12.45
C ALA A 63 30.04 6.93 13.57
N GLY A 64 31.08 6.11 13.39
CA GLY A 64 31.52 5.13 14.39
C GLY A 64 30.85 3.74 14.29
N GLU A 65 29.92 3.52 13.35
CA GLU A 65 29.25 2.23 13.20
C GLU A 65 30.03 1.30 12.27
N VAL A 66 30.96 0.52 12.86
CA VAL A 66 31.82 -0.43 12.13
C VAL A 66 31.02 -1.61 11.55
N ARG A 67 29.85 -1.90 12.13
CA ARG A 67 29.04 -3.05 11.73
C ARG A 67 28.14 -2.79 10.52
N TRP A 68 28.03 -1.53 10.06
CA TRP A 68 27.23 -1.16 8.90
C TRP A 68 27.80 -1.78 7.62
N ARG A 69 26.97 -2.46 6.82
CA ARG A 69 27.44 -3.28 5.66
C ARG A 69 27.05 -2.77 4.29
N GLY A 70 26.41 -1.62 4.21
CA GLY A 70 26.19 -0.97 2.92
C GLY A 70 24.86 -0.26 2.84
N PRO A 71 24.64 0.47 1.73
CA PRO A 71 23.35 1.05 1.45
C PRO A 71 22.32 -0.07 1.41
N TYR A 72 21.36 -0.04 2.33
CA TYR A 72 20.26 -0.99 2.40
C TYR A 72 19.17 -0.66 1.37
N MET A 73 19.28 0.50 0.73
CA MET A 73 18.42 0.97 -0.34
C MET A 73 19.24 1.51 -1.51
N ARG A 74 18.70 1.32 -2.73
CA ARG A 74 19.28 1.89 -3.95
C ARG A 74 18.88 3.35 -4.15
N ASP A 75 17.63 3.68 -3.86
CA ASP A 75 17.07 5.01 -4.08
C ASP A 75 17.43 5.92 -2.93
N ASN A 76 18.10 7.04 -3.18
CA ASN A 76 18.67 7.96 -2.17
C ASN A 76 17.65 8.78 -1.36
N ALA A 77 16.35 8.48 -1.43
CA ALA A 77 15.32 9.18 -0.69
C ALA A 77 14.12 8.27 -0.39
N LEU A 78 13.38 8.60 0.67
CA LEU A 78 12.04 8.07 0.88
C LEU A 78 11.10 8.72 -0.13
N PRO A 79 10.34 7.96 -0.93
CA PRO A 79 9.25 8.52 -1.71
C PRO A 79 8.19 9.09 -0.78
N ILE A 80 7.40 10.01 -1.32
CA ILE A 80 6.13 10.41 -0.70
C ILE A 80 5.12 9.31 -0.98
N ASP A 81 4.28 9.00 0.00
CA ASP A 81 3.27 8.00 -0.19
C ASP A 81 2.25 8.43 -1.28
N PRO A 82 1.43 7.51 -1.79
CA PRO A 82 0.49 7.79 -2.87
C PRO A 82 -0.62 8.78 -2.52
N TRP A 83 -0.73 9.18 -1.25
CA TRP A 83 -1.67 10.18 -0.74
C TRP A 83 -0.99 11.52 -0.41
N GLY A 84 0.30 11.66 -0.72
CA GLY A 84 1.04 12.91 -0.53
C GLY A 84 1.65 13.08 0.87
N GLN A 85 1.63 12.04 1.71
CA GLN A 85 2.15 12.07 3.07
C GLN A 85 3.54 11.44 3.14
N GLN A 86 4.33 11.88 4.13
CA GLN A 86 5.60 11.23 4.44
C GLN A 86 5.35 9.96 5.23
N TYR A 87 6.13 8.92 4.94
CA TYR A 87 6.15 7.71 5.74
C TYR A 87 6.61 7.99 7.17
N VAL A 88 6.00 7.32 8.13
CA VAL A 88 6.31 7.45 9.55
C VAL A 88 7.17 6.28 10.00
N PHE A 89 8.32 6.59 10.60
CA PHE A 89 9.22 5.60 11.19
C PHE A 89 8.93 5.41 12.68
N VAL A 90 8.88 4.16 13.11
CA VAL A 90 8.67 3.76 14.50
C VAL A 90 9.94 3.10 15.03
N PRO A 91 10.66 3.73 15.97
CA PRO A 91 11.78 3.10 16.64
C PRO A 91 11.31 2.03 17.62
N ASP A 92 12.21 1.12 18.00
CA ASP A 92 11.92 0.09 18.99
C ASP A 92 11.39 0.72 20.30
N GLY A 93 10.26 0.21 20.80
CA GLY A 93 9.71 0.56 22.11
C GLY A 93 8.67 1.70 22.16
N GLN A 94 8.36 2.38 21.04
CA GLN A 94 7.31 3.43 21.05
C GLN A 94 5.90 2.93 20.79
N SER A 95 5.68 2.07 19.79
CA SER A 95 4.33 1.65 19.41
C SER A 95 4.18 0.14 19.21
N ALA A 96 5.29 -0.60 19.13
CA ALA A 96 5.27 -2.04 18.99
C ALA A 96 6.57 -2.68 19.51
N SER A 97 6.51 -4.00 19.74
CA SER A 97 7.66 -4.91 19.88
C SER A 97 8.57 -4.96 18.62
N HIS A 98 8.33 -4.08 17.66
CA HIS A 98 8.89 -4.09 16.32
C HIS A 98 9.22 -2.66 15.90
N CYS A 99 10.39 -2.50 15.30
CA CYS A 99 10.81 -1.29 14.63
C CYS A 99 10.55 -1.41 13.14
N GLY A 100 10.03 -0.33 12.55
CA GLY A 100 9.54 -0.37 11.18
C GLY A 100 9.01 0.98 10.70
N ILE A 101 8.26 0.92 9.61
CA ILE A 101 7.70 2.07 8.93
C ILE A 101 6.25 1.82 8.54
N TYR A 102 5.45 2.88 8.41
CA TYR A 102 4.08 2.84 7.91
C TYR A 102 3.70 4.13 7.17
N SER A 103 2.66 4.04 6.33
CA SER A 103 1.94 5.19 5.75
C SER A 103 0.63 5.40 6.51
N ARG A 104 0.21 6.66 6.61
CA ARG A 104 -1.05 7.10 7.25
C ARG A 104 -2.31 6.85 6.41
N GLY A 105 -2.19 6.05 5.36
CA GLY A 105 -3.33 5.66 4.54
C GLY A 105 -4.00 6.83 3.82
N VAL A 106 -5.26 6.62 3.46
CA VAL A 106 -6.05 7.55 2.66
C VAL A 106 -6.59 8.70 3.50
N ASN A 107 -6.88 8.46 4.78
CA ASN A 107 -7.38 9.48 5.67
C ASN A 107 -6.27 10.45 6.14
N GLY A 108 -5.00 10.06 6.03
CA GLY A 108 -3.85 10.85 6.50
C GLY A 108 -3.78 10.99 8.02
N VAL A 109 -4.58 10.23 8.75
CA VAL A 109 -4.64 10.20 10.21
C VAL A 109 -3.59 9.22 10.70
N ASP A 110 -2.86 9.59 11.74
CA ASP A 110 -1.90 8.68 12.35
C ASP A 110 -2.64 7.73 13.30
N GLU A 111 -2.91 6.52 12.83
CA GLU A 111 -3.54 5.45 13.62
C GLU A 111 -2.53 4.36 14.01
N HIS A 112 -1.24 4.71 13.97
CA HIS A 112 -0.12 3.87 14.40
C HIS A 112 -0.04 2.51 13.69
N GLY A 113 -0.35 2.46 12.40
CA GLY A 113 -0.31 1.24 11.60
C GLY A 113 -1.59 0.40 11.67
N ALA A 114 -2.70 0.97 12.13
CA ALA A 114 -4.02 0.33 12.19
C ALA A 114 -4.98 0.84 11.10
N ASN A 115 -6.14 0.20 10.98
CA ASN A 115 -7.22 0.56 10.04
C ASN A 115 -6.76 0.69 8.59
N ASP A 116 -6.72 1.92 8.05
CA ASP A 116 -6.31 2.21 6.68
C ASP A 116 -4.81 2.53 6.54
N ASP A 117 -4.06 2.53 7.65
CA ASP A 117 -2.61 2.62 7.61
C ASP A 117 -2.00 1.37 6.96
N VAL A 118 -0.90 1.59 6.25
CA VAL A 118 -0.13 0.52 5.62
C VAL A 118 1.19 0.37 6.36
N SER A 119 1.33 -0.67 7.18
CA SER A 119 2.50 -0.88 8.02
C SER A 119 3.38 -2.06 7.59
N SER A 120 4.67 -1.98 7.93
CA SER A 120 5.66 -3.03 7.62
C SER A 120 5.54 -4.29 8.47
N TRP A 121 4.80 -4.25 9.58
CA TRP A 121 4.65 -5.37 10.53
C TRP A 121 3.28 -6.06 10.44
N SER A 122 2.21 -5.35 10.07
CA SER A 122 0.88 -5.96 9.83
C SER A 122 0.81 -6.74 8.51
N GLY A 123 1.82 -6.60 7.64
CA GLY A 123 1.90 -7.27 6.36
C GLY A 123 0.96 -6.67 5.30
N PHE A 124 1.13 -7.06 4.04
CA PHE A 124 0.31 -6.59 2.91
C PHE A 124 -1.11 -7.15 2.85
N ALA A 125 -1.43 -8.06 3.77
CA ALA A 125 -2.67 -8.78 3.81
C ALA A 125 -3.59 -8.20 4.89
N ASN A 126 -3.68 -6.87 4.99
CA ASN A 126 -4.78 -6.27 5.70
C ASN A 126 -6.05 -6.50 4.89
N ASP A 127 -6.92 -7.40 5.39
CA ASP A 127 -8.24 -7.71 4.83
C ASP A 127 -9.10 -6.46 4.58
N ALA A 128 -8.78 -5.35 5.26
CA ALA A 128 -9.38 -4.03 5.09
C ALA A 128 -9.20 -3.45 3.67
N TYR A 129 -8.12 -3.78 2.97
CA TYR A 129 -7.79 -3.20 1.65
C TYR A 129 -7.75 -4.22 0.51
N PHE A 130 -7.31 -5.44 0.80
CA PHE A 130 -7.40 -6.56 -0.13
C PHE A 130 -8.26 -7.64 0.50
N PRO A 131 -9.59 -7.49 0.54
CA PRO A 131 -10.46 -8.59 0.93
C PRO A 131 -10.12 -9.77 0.01
N ASN A 132 -9.48 -10.80 0.59
CA ASN A 132 -9.18 -12.10 -0.01
C ASN A 132 -9.27 -12.15 -1.56
N ALA A 133 -8.23 -11.62 -2.22
CA ALA A 133 -8.12 -11.39 -3.66
C ALA A 133 -8.43 -12.62 -4.56
N THR A 134 -8.49 -13.82 -4.00
CA THR A 134 -8.84 -15.05 -4.70
C THR A 134 -10.35 -15.20 -4.94
N ARG A 135 -11.21 -14.73 -4.02
CA ARG A 135 -12.67 -14.83 -4.17
C ARG A 135 -13.23 -13.75 -5.09
N ASP A 136 -12.76 -12.53 -4.93
CA ASP A 136 -13.34 -11.37 -5.63
C ASP A 136 -12.93 -11.28 -7.10
N ARG A 137 -11.77 -11.85 -7.49
CA ARG A 137 -11.42 -11.98 -8.92
C ARG A 137 -12.33 -12.97 -9.64
N ILE A 138 -12.71 -14.07 -8.99
CA ILE A 138 -13.66 -15.06 -9.57
C ILE A 138 -15.06 -14.45 -9.64
N LEU A 139 -15.50 -13.79 -8.57
CA LEU A 139 -16.81 -13.14 -8.53
C LEU A 139 -16.90 -11.96 -9.50
N GLY A 140 -15.86 -11.14 -9.61
CA GLY A 140 -15.80 -10.01 -10.55
C GLY A 140 -15.82 -10.45 -12.02
N ILE A 141 -15.07 -11.49 -12.39
CA ILE A 141 -15.13 -12.08 -13.74
C ILE A 141 -16.52 -12.68 -14.01
N ALA A 142 -17.12 -13.35 -13.02
CA ALA A 142 -18.46 -13.93 -13.15
C ALA A 142 -19.55 -12.87 -13.30
N MET A 143 -19.49 -11.76 -12.53
CA MET A 143 -20.46 -10.66 -12.62
C MET A 143 -20.32 -9.88 -13.94
N MET A 144 -19.09 -9.64 -14.41
CA MET A 144 -18.85 -8.99 -15.71
C MET A 144 -19.35 -9.85 -16.88
N GLY A 145 -19.19 -11.17 -16.81
CA GLY A 145 -19.74 -12.10 -17.80
C GLY A 145 -21.27 -12.13 -17.82
N GLY A 146 -21.90 -12.15 -16.63
CA GLY A 146 -23.37 -12.17 -16.52
C GLY A 146 -24.02 -10.87 -17.01
N LEU A 147 -23.41 -9.71 -16.74
CA LEU A 147 -23.91 -8.41 -17.19
C LEU A 147 -23.87 -8.30 -18.73
N LEU A 148 -22.81 -8.80 -19.37
CA LEU A 148 -22.65 -8.76 -20.82
C LEU A 148 -23.71 -9.60 -21.54
N VAL A 149 -24.02 -10.79 -21.01
CA VAL A 149 -25.06 -11.68 -21.53
C VAL A 149 -26.47 -11.08 -21.38
N ALA A 150 -26.74 -10.43 -20.24
CA ALA A 150 -28.03 -9.79 -20.01
C ALA A 150 -28.26 -8.58 -20.93
N VAL A 151 -27.22 -7.76 -21.14
CA VAL A 151 -27.29 -6.60 -22.06
C VAL A 151 -27.50 -7.04 -23.50
N LEU A 152 -26.78 -8.07 -23.97
CA LEU A 152 -26.95 -8.61 -25.32
C LEU A 152 -28.36 -9.23 -25.52
N SER A 153 -28.89 -9.90 -24.49
CA SER A 153 -30.24 -10.49 -24.55
C SER A 153 -31.34 -9.42 -24.59
N ALA A 154 -31.18 -8.33 -23.82
CA ALA A 154 -32.13 -7.22 -23.82
C ALA A 154 -32.14 -6.45 -25.16
N VAL A 155 -30.97 -6.25 -25.77
CA VAL A 155 -30.86 -5.64 -27.11
C VAL A 155 -31.50 -6.51 -28.18
N TYR A 156 -31.35 -7.84 -28.08
CA TYR A 156 -31.93 -8.78 -29.03
C TYR A 156 -33.47 -8.83 -28.96
N LEU A 157 -34.06 -8.71 -27.76
CA LEU A 157 -35.51 -8.75 -27.56
C LEU A 157 -36.25 -7.45 -27.93
N VAL A 158 -35.55 -6.31 -27.99
CA VAL A 158 -36.13 -5.02 -28.37
C VAL A 158 -36.01 -4.76 -29.88
N GLY A 159 -35.17 -5.54 -30.58
CA GLY A 159 -34.92 -5.42 -32.03
C GLY A 159 -35.76 -6.33 -32.94
N SER A 160 -36.70 -7.11 -32.39
CA SER A 160 -37.65 -7.99 -33.12
C SER A 160 -39.09 -7.53 -32.93
#